data_AF-A0A2I0SP24-F1
#
_entry.id   AF-A0A2I0SP24-F1
#
_cell.length_a   1.000
_cell.length_b   1.000
_cell.length_c   1.000
_cell.angle_alpha   90.00
_cell.angle_beta   90.00
_cell.angle_gamma   90.00
#
_symmetry.space_group_name_H-M   'P 1'
#
loop_
_entity.id
_entity.type
_entity.pdbx_description
1 polymer ?
#
loop_
_entity_poly.entity_id
_entity_poly.type
_entity_poly.pdbx_seq_one_letter_code
_entity_poly.pdbx_strand_id
1 'polypeptide(L)'
;MSETKKTDAGASVPRQASAPEDREVLLRVEGLTKHFPIKKGILQRQVAAVKAVDGIDFEVRKGETLGVVGESGCGKSTMGRVITRLQDPTGGSIHFEGRDITRLSTAKMRPLRRDIQMIFQDPYGSLNPRHTIGSIVSAPFRLQGVEPEGGVKKEVQRLLELVGLSPEHYNRYPHEFSGGQRQRIGIARALALKPKLVVADEPVSALDVSIQAQVVNLMDDLQQELGLTYVIIAHDLSVVRHVSDRVAVMYLGKMVELADSTKLYETPMHPYTKALMSAVPVPDPNRRGAKSDRILLKGDVPSPIKPPSGCRFHTRCWKATQVCKTTEPLLLELRPGQRVACHHPEGAPDQAPQDVVLLSAAREAAELVPDEVTDKAPAEPVATGSDKAPAEPAAAEEAAVTEEPAAEKAGSASDSAAAEADRQESTDQ
;
A
#
# COMPACT_ATOMS: atom_id res chain seq x y z
N MET A 1 24.44 38.21 31.23
CA MET A 1 25.01 38.90 30.07
C MET A 1 26.14 38.03 29.55
N SER A 2 25.82 37.17 28.58
CA SER A 2 26.80 36.28 27.94
C SER A 2 26.46 36.24 26.45
N GLU A 3 27.29 36.90 25.67
CA GLU A 3 27.14 37.10 24.23
C GLU A 3 27.24 35.76 23.49
N THR A 4 26.18 35.38 22.78
CA THR A 4 26.20 34.24 21.87
C THR A 4 26.61 34.75 20.49
N LYS A 5 27.85 34.44 20.10
CA LYS A 5 28.46 34.80 18.83
C LYS A 5 27.78 34.03 17.69
N LYS A 6 26.86 34.70 17.01
CA LYS A 6 26.20 34.26 15.77
C LYS A 6 27.26 34.22 14.66
N THR A 7 27.67 33.02 14.24
CA THR A 7 28.46 32.83 13.02
C THR A 7 27.50 32.49 11.90
N ASP A 8 27.21 33.49 11.10
CA ASP A 8 26.46 33.41 9.85
C ASP A 8 27.47 33.01 8.76
N ALA A 9 27.56 31.71 8.50
CA ALA A 9 28.29 31.18 7.35
C ALA A 9 27.28 30.42 6.50
N GLY A 10 26.70 31.13 5.53
CA GLY A 10 25.79 30.59 4.54
C GLY A 10 26.48 29.51 3.72
N ALA A 11 26.29 28.25 4.11
CA ALA A 11 26.44 27.12 3.22
C ALA A 11 25.24 27.14 2.27
N SER A 12 25.44 27.69 1.06
CA SER A 12 24.46 27.58 -0.01
C SER A 12 24.34 26.11 -0.41
N VAL A 13 23.31 25.44 0.08
CA VAL A 13 22.91 24.10 -0.38
C VAL A 13 22.63 24.21 -1.88
N PRO A 14 23.26 23.40 -2.75
CA PRO A 14 22.94 23.39 -4.17
C PRO A 14 21.48 22.97 -4.33
N ARG A 15 20.63 23.92 -4.73
CA ARG A 15 19.25 23.65 -5.15
C ARG A 15 19.34 22.65 -6.32
N GLN A 16 18.83 21.42 -6.13
CA GLN A 16 18.88 20.37 -7.16
C GLN A 16 18.42 20.92 -8.52
N ALA A 17 19.32 20.89 -9.49
CA ALA A 17 19.29 21.74 -10.69
C ALA A 17 18.62 21.11 -11.93
N SER A 18 17.62 20.25 -11.77
CA SER A 18 16.87 19.72 -12.92
C SER A 18 15.45 19.34 -12.53
N ALA A 19 14.50 19.69 -13.40
CA ALA A 19 13.11 19.25 -13.27
C ALA A 19 13.07 17.73 -13.11
N PRO A 20 12.10 17.17 -12.34
CA PRO A 20 12.03 15.74 -12.08
C PRO A 20 12.08 14.87 -13.34
N GLU A 21 11.58 15.39 -14.47
CA GLU A 21 11.50 14.68 -15.75
C GLU A 21 12.86 14.39 -16.40
N ASP A 22 13.87 15.24 -16.15
CA ASP A 22 15.22 15.12 -16.73
C ASP A 22 16.15 14.18 -15.96
N ARG A 23 15.69 13.66 -14.81
CA ARG A 23 16.51 12.79 -13.95
C ARG A 23 16.58 11.38 -14.51
N GLU A 24 17.75 10.75 -14.37
CA GLU A 24 17.97 9.37 -14.78
C GLU A 24 17.04 8.40 -14.03
N VAL A 25 16.50 7.41 -14.75
CA VAL A 25 15.67 6.35 -14.18
C VAL A 25 16.53 5.40 -13.34
N LEU A 26 16.28 5.34 -12.04
CA LEU A 26 16.97 4.43 -11.12
C LEU A 26 16.32 3.04 -11.13
N LEU A 27 14.99 3.01 -11.09
CA LEU A 27 14.19 1.79 -11.08
C LEU A 27 13.14 1.88 -12.20
N ARG A 28 13.08 0.86 -13.05
CA ARG A 28 12.02 0.69 -14.05
C ARG A 28 11.34 -0.66 -13.83
N VAL A 29 10.02 -0.64 -13.78
CA VAL A 29 9.16 -1.79 -13.53
C VAL A 29 8.19 -1.91 -14.70
N GLU A 30 8.15 -3.06 -15.36
CA GLU A 30 7.31 -3.30 -16.54
C GLU A 30 6.53 -4.61 -16.38
N GLY A 31 5.22 -4.56 -16.59
CA GLY A 31 4.33 -5.72 -16.56
C GLY A 31 4.44 -6.55 -15.29
N LEU A 32 4.81 -5.93 -14.15
CA LEU A 32 5.18 -6.68 -12.94
C LEU A 32 3.98 -7.43 -12.38
N THR A 33 4.12 -8.73 -12.18
CA THR A 33 3.08 -9.56 -11.56
C THR A 33 3.64 -10.28 -10.33
N LYS A 34 2.79 -10.43 -9.31
CA LYS A 34 2.99 -11.34 -8.19
C LYS A 34 1.66 -11.97 -7.82
N HIS A 35 1.49 -13.21 -8.23
CA HIS A 35 0.34 -14.04 -7.85
C HIS A 35 0.74 -15.09 -6.82
N PHE A 36 -0.03 -15.20 -5.73
CA PHE A 36 0.20 -16.23 -4.72
C PHE A 36 -0.72 -17.42 -4.96
N PRO A 37 -0.19 -18.63 -5.20
CA PRO A 37 -1.02 -19.79 -5.47
C PRO A 37 -1.81 -20.19 -4.22
N ILE A 38 -3.10 -20.48 -4.39
CA ILE A 38 -3.94 -21.11 -3.37
C ILE A 38 -3.99 -22.60 -3.69
N LYS A 39 -3.50 -23.40 -2.76
CA LYS A 39 -3.43 -24.86 -2.89
C LYS A 39 -4.46 -25.52 -1.97
N LYS A 40 -5.11 -26.59 -2.45
CA LYS A 40 -6.12 -27.34 -1.68
C LYS A 40 -5.90 -28.85 -1.81
N GLY A 41 -6.31 -29.58 -0.77
CA GLY A 41 -6.25 -31.04 -0.69
C GLY A 41 -4.88 -31.59 -0.30
N ILE A 42 -4.84 -32.90 -0.04
CA ILE A 42 -3.63 -33.62 0.41
C ILE A 42 -2.52 -33.54 -0.65
N LEU A 43 -2.90 -33.51 -1.93
CA LEU A 43 -1.98 -33.38 -3.08
C LEU A 43 -1.54 -31.94 -3.40
N GLN A 44 -1.94 -30.94 -2.59
CA GLN A 44 -1.53 -29.53 -2.73
C GLN A 44 -1.72 -28.96 -4.15
N ARG A 45 -2.81 -29.33 -4.84
CA ARG A 45 -3.13 -28.85 -6.19
C ARG A 45 -3.52 -27.37 -6.14
N GLN A 46 -3.03 -26.59 -7.09
CA GLN A 46 -3.40 -25.18 -7.21
C GLN A 46 -4.83 -25.05 -7.74
N VAL A 47 -5.68 -24.34 -6.99
CA VAL A 47 -7.11 -24.15 -7.30
C VAL A 47 -7.46 -22.70 -7.63
N ALA A 48 -6.64 -21.74 -7.20
CA ALA A 48 -6.79 -20.32 -7.48
C ALA A 48 -5.45 -19.59 -7.24
N ALA A 49 -5.42 -18.28 -7.44
CA ALA A 49 -4.30 -17.45 -7.02
C ALA A 49 -4.77 -16.08 -6.53
N VAL A 50 -4.14 -15.55 -5.49
CA VAL A 50 -4.31 -14.16 -5.05
C VAL A 50 -3.49 -13.27 -5.98
N LYS A 51 -4.14 -12.40 -6.74
CA LYS A 51 -3.47 -11.47 -7.66
C LYS A 51 -3.05 -10.19 -6.92
N ALA A 52 -2.01 -10.30 -6.10
CA ALA A 52 -1.56 -9.19 -5.25
C ALA A 52 -0.93 -8.03 -6.03
N VAL A 53 -0.17 -8.34 -7.07
CA VAL A 53 0.32 -7.37 -8.06
C VAL A 53 0.06 -7.97 -9.43
N ASP A 54 -0.48 -7.21 -10.37
CA ASP A 54 -0.95 -7.80 -11.63
C ASP A 54 -0.70 -6.91 -12.84
N GLY A 55 0.50 -6.89 -13.37
CA GLY A 55 0.84 -6.17 -14.60
C GLY A 55 0.86 -4.66 -14.36
N ILE A 56 1.72 -4.22 -13.44
CA ILE A 56 1.92 -2.79 -13.15
C ILE A 56 3.19 -2.26 -13.80
N ASP A 57 3.15 -1.00 -14.21
CA ASP A 57 4.22 -0.30 -14.91
C ASP A 57 4.52 1.04 -14.25
N PHE A 58 5.77 1.24 -13.83
CA PHE A 58 6.21 2.54 -13.29
C PHE A 58 7.72 2.67 -13.29
N GLU A 59 8.17 3.91 -13.13
CA GLU A 59 9.58 4.24 -13.03
C GLU A 59 9.80 5.14 -11.82
N VAL A 60 10.97 5.05 -11.21
CA VAL A 60 11.43 5.93 -10.13
C VAL A 60 12.76 6.53 -10.55
N ARG A 61 12.86 7.85 -10.52
CA ARG A 61 14.06 8.58 -10.93
C ARG A 61 14.98 8.84 -9.74
N LYS A 62 16.27 9.02 -10.01
CA LYS A 62 17.27 9.32 -8.97
C LYS A 62 16.87 10.59 -8.19
N GLY A 63 16.93 10.51 -6.86
CA GLY A 63 16.61 11.62 -5.95
C GLY A 63 15.12 11.95 -5.85
N GLU A 64 14.24 11.14 -6.44
CA GLU A 64 12.78 11.30 -6.39
C GLU A 64 12.17 10.49 -5.24
N THR A 65 11.07 10.97 -4.67
CA THR A 65 10.16 10.19 -3.83
C THR A 65 8.89 9.85 -4.60
N LEU A 66 8.71 8.57 -4.92
CA LEU A 66 7.45 8.03 -5.42
C LEU A 66 6.58 7.53 -4.27
N GLY A 67 5.47 8.22 -4.01
CA GLY A 67 4.43 7.77 -3.09
C GLY A 67 3.54 6.71 -3.71
N VAL A 68 3.20 5.64 -2.98
CA VAL A 68 2.29 4.58 -3.41
C VAL A 68 1.17 4.44 -2.40
N VAL A 69 -0.06 4.69 -2.85
CA VAL A 69 -1.24 4.82 -2.00
C VAL A 69 -2.39 3.93 -2.46
N GLY A 70 -3.30 3.62 -1.55
CA GLY A 70 -4.47 2.80 -1.83
C GLY A 70 -5.01 2.15 -0.56
N GLU A 71 -6.19 1.55 -0.65
CA GLU A 71 -6.84 0.84 0.45
C GLU A 71 -5.96 -0.31 1.00
N SER A 72 -6.20 -0.71 2.24
CA SER A 72 -5.51 -1.86 2.83
C SER A 72 -5.72 -3.12 1.98
N GLY A 73 -4.67 -3.94 1.84
CA GLY A 73 -4.74 -5.17 1.05
C GLY A 73 -4.72 -5.00 -0.47
N CYS A 74 -4.55 -3.79 -1.01
CA CYS A 74 -4.51 -3.58 -2.47
C CYS A 74 -3.18 -4.00 -3.15
N GLY A 75 -2.19 -4.49 -2.40
CA GLY A 75 -0.94 -5.05 -2.95
C GLY A 75 0.33 -4.20 -2.80
N LYS A 76 0.26 -3.02 -2.14
CA LYS A 76 1.40 -2.08 -2.01
C LYS A 76 2.63 -2.71 -1.34
N SER A 77 2.45 -3.31 -0.17
CA SER A 77 3.54 -3.99 0.56
C SER A 77 4.11 -5.19 -0.22
N THR A 78 3.27 -5.91 -0.97
CA THR A 78 3.73 -6.96 -1.89
C THR A 78 4.58 -6.38 -3.01
N MET A 79 4.12 -5.31 -3.67
CA MET A 79 4.89 -4.58 -4.68
C MET A 79 6.25 -4.16 -4.12
N GLY A 80 6.30 -3.53 -2.94
CA GLY A 80 7.54 -3.12 -2.29
C GLY A 80 8.52 -4.28 -2.07
N ARG A 81 8.04 -5.43 -1.60
CA ARG A 81 8.86 -6.64 -1.42
C ARG A 81 9.33 -7.26 -2.73
N VAL A 82 8.54 -7.12 -3.79
CA VAL A 82 8.88 -7.68 -5.12
C VAL A 82 9.91 -6.80 -5.83
N ILE A 83 9.76 -5.47 -5.83
CA ILE A 83 10.74 -4.56 -6.44
C ILE A 83 12.10 -4.60 -5.73
N THR A 84 12.10 -4.87 -4.42
CA THR A 84 13.33 -5.10 -3.65
C THR A 84 13.88 -6.51 -3.80
N ARG A 85 13.25 -7.40 -4.59
CA ARG A 85 13.60 -8.83 -4.71
C ARG A 85 13.65 -9.57 -3.37
N LEU A 86 12.92 -9.13 -2.35
CA LEU A 86 12.66 -9.94 -1.15
C LEU A 86 11.64 -11.05 -1.43
N GLN A 87 10.81 -10.84 -2.45
CA GLN A 87 9.96 -11.86 -3.04
C GLN A 87 10.17 -11.90 -4.55
N ASP A 88 10.12 -13.10 -5.13
CA ASP A 88 10.27 -13.26 -6.56
C ASP A 88 8.96 -12.89 -7.30
N PRO A 89 9.04 -12.12 -8.41
CA PRO A 89 7.89 -11.87 -9.25
C PRO A 89 7.41 -13.15 -9.94
N THR A 90 6.12 -13.24 -10.24
CA THR A 90 5.58 -14.28 -11.11
C THR A 90 5.81 -13.99 -12.59
N GLY A 91 6.01 -12.73 -12.95
CA GLY A 91 6.23 -12.26 -14.32
C GLY A 91 6.50 -10.76 -14.38
N GLY A 92 6.76 -10.25 -15.58
CA GLY A 92 7.25 -8.88 -15.81
C GLY A 92 8.75 -8.76 -15.60
N SER A 93 9.25 -7.53 -15.55
CA SER A 93 10.66 -7.19 -15.37
C SER A 93 10.85 -6.06 -14.34
N ILE A 94 12.01 -6.09 -13.70
CA ILE A 94 12.50 -5.07 -12.77
C ILE A 94 13.93 -4.73 -13.21
N HIS A 95 14.14 -3.48 -13.63
CA HIS A 95 15.43 -2.95 -14.02
C HIS A 95 15.91 -1.96 -12.97
N PHE A 96 17.14 -2.12 -12.47
CA PHE A 96 17.78 -1.22 -11.52
C PHE A 96 19.10 -0.73 -12.13
N GLU A 97 19.26 0.59 -12.28
CA GLU A 97 20.38 1.22 -12.99
C GLU A 97 20.60 0.61 -14.39
N GLY A 98 19.50 0.43 -15.14
CA GLY A 98 19.50 -0.16 -16.48
C GLY A 98 19.76 -1.67 -16.53
N ARG A 99 20.07 -2.32 -15.40
CA ARG A 99 20.31 -3.77 -15.32
C ARG A 99 19.04 -4.51 -14.94
N ASP A 100 18.68 -5.55 -15.69
CA ASP A 100 17.61 -6.47 -15.30
C ASP A 100 18.01 -7.25 -14.02
N ILE A 101 17.24 -7.03 -12.95
CA ILE A 101 17.40 -7.69 -11.66
C ILE A 101 16.32 -8.73 -11.40
N THR A 102 15.40 -9.00 -12.32
CA THR A 102 14.18 -9.80 -12.13
C THR A 102 14.43 -11.25 -11.71
N ARG A 103 15.45 -11.88 -12.29
CA ARG A 103 15.77 -13.31 -12.10
C ARG A 103 17.20 -13.56 -11.69
N LEU A 104 17.88 -12.55 -11.14
CA LEU A 104 19.22 -12.73 -10.58
C LEU A 104 19.20 -13.78 -9.46
N SER A 105 20.25 -14.61 -9.43
CA SER A 105 20.50 -15.55 -8.34
C SER A 105 20.87 -14.79 -7.07
N THR A 106 20.74 -15.45 -5.91
CA THR A 106 21.08 -14.86 -4.60
C THR A 106 22.50 -14.29 -4.56
N ALA A 107 23.47 -14.97 -5.18
CA ALA A 107 24.86 -14.52 -5.26
C ALA A 107 24.99 -13.21 -6.07
N LYS A 108 24.31 -13.10 -7.22
CA LYS A 108 24.32 -11.90 -8.05
C LYS A 108 23.50 -10.76 -7.45
N MET A 109 22.52 -11.07 -6.61
CA MET A 109 21.70 -10.08 -5.90
C MET A 109 22.39 -9.51 -4.66
N ARG A 110 23.29 -10.27 -4.02
CA ARG A 110 23.94 -9.88 -2.76
C ARG A 110 24.62 -8.50 -2.78
N PRO A 111 25.37 -8.11 -3.83
CA PRO A 111 25.95 -6.77 -3.91
C PRO A 111 24.88 -5.66 -4.01
N LEU A 112 23.84 -5.89 -4.82
CA LEU A 112 22.73 -4.95 -5.02
C LEU A 112 21.88 -4.75 -3.77
N ARG A 113 21.95 -5.66 -2.79
CA ARG A 113 21.35 -5.45 -1.47
C ARG A 113 21.94 -4.25 -0.75
N ARG A 114 23.16 -3.78 -1.09
CA ARG A 114 23.71 -2.55 -0.51
C ARG A 114 22.98 -1.32 -1.05
N ASP A 115 22.69 -1.33 -2.34
CA ASP A 115 22.06 -0.21 -3.05
C ASP A 115 20.53 -0.15 -2.87
N ILE A 116 19.89 -1.28 -2.59
CA ILE A 116 18.43 -1.41 -2.43
C ILE A 116 18.11 -1.85 -1.00
N GLN A 117 17.53 -0.93 -0.23
CA GLN A 117 17.17 -1.15 1.18
C GLN A 117 15.66 -1.02 1.40
N MET A 118 15.18 -1.63 2.48
CA MET A 118 13.76 -1.58 2.85
C MET A 118 13.60 -1.17 4.31
N ILE A 119 12.68 -0.24 4.56
CA ILE A 119 12.15 0.06 5.89
C ILE A 119 10.82 -0.67 6.00
N PHE A 120 10.68 -1.51 7.03
CA PHE A 120 9.49 -2.34 7.21
C PHE A 120 8.43 -1.62 8.07
N GLN A 121 7.17 -2.00 7.86
CA GLN A 121 5.98 -1.47 8.54
C GLN A 121 6.03 -1.58 10.06
N ASP A 122 6.57 -2.68 10.60
CA ASP A 122 6.63 -2.91 12.04
C ASP A 122 8.02 -2.56 12.60
N PRO A 123 8.21 -1.41 13.29
CA PRO A 123 9.45 -1.09 13.96
C PRO A 123 9.79 -2.07 15.09
N TYR A 124 8.80 -2.75 15.69
CA TYR A 124 9.01 -3.68 16.79
C TYR A 124 9.54 -5.01 16.26
N GLY A 125 8.80 -5.66 15.36
CA GLY A 125 9.18 -6.94 14.77
C GLY A 125 10.42 -6.87 13.89
N SER A 126 10.77 -5.68 13.38
CA SER A 126 11.98 -5.52 12.57
C SER A 126 13.26 -5.40 13.38
N LEU A 127 13.20 -5.13 14.69
CA LEU A 127 14.37 -5.00 15.57
C LEU A 127 14.45 -6.20 16.53
N ASN A 128 15.54 -6.99 16.47
CA ASN A 128 15.69 -8.11 17.38
C ASN A 128 15.95 -7.60 18.82
N PRO A 129 15.05 -7.86 19.79
CA PRO A 129 15.12 -7.29 21.13
C PRO A 129 16.30 -7.80 21.97
N ARG A 130 16.96 -8.89 21.53
CA ARG A 130 18.12 -9.49 22.20
C ARG A 130 19.44 -8.83 21.83
N HIS A 131 19.45 -7.90 20.87
CA HIS A 131 20.65 -7.20 20.44
C HIS A 131 20.59 -5.72 20.80
N THR A 132 21.75 -5.14 21.09
CA THR A 132 21.89 -3.70 21.28
C THR A 132 21.66 -2.94 19.98
N ILE A 133 21.33 -1.65 20.09
CA ILE A 133 21.16 -0.76 18.93
C ILE A 133 22.45 -0.73 18.09
N GLY A 134 23.62 -0.69 18.74
CA GLY A 134 24.92 -0.79 18.10
C GLY A 134 25.05 -2.05 17.22
N SER A 135 24.67 -3.21 17.74
CA SER A 135 24.70 -4.48 17.00
C SER A 135 23.70 -4.51 15.83
N ILE A 136 22.52 -3.94 16.03
CA ILE A 136 21.44 -3.88 15.04
C ILE A 136 21.84 -3.00 13.85
N VAL A 137 22.28 -1.76 14.13
CA VAL A 137 22.64 -0.78 13.08
C VAL A 137 23.95 -1.17 12.40
N SER A 138 24.85 -1.89 13.08
CA SER A 138 26.08 -2.42 12.46
C SER A 138 25.91 -3.74 11.71
N ALA A 139 24.78 -4.43 11.84
CA ALA A 139 24.55 -5.71 11.16
C ALA A 139 24.72 -5.63 9.63
N PRO A 140 24.24 -4.59 8.92
CA PRO A 140 24.46 -4.45 7.48
C PRO A 140 25.94 -4.43 7.09
N PHE A 141 26.79 -3.73 7.83
CA PHE A 141 28.24 -3.68 7.59
C PHE A 141 28.87 -5.07 7.63
N ARG A 142 28.57 -5.83 8.69
CA ARG A 142 29.09 -7.20 8.89
C ARG A 142 28.62 -8.16 7.81
N LEU A 143 27.32 -8.13 7.47
CA LEU A 143 26.73 -9.02 6.48
C LEU A 143 27.27 -8.76 5.06
N GLN A 144 27.63 -7.51 4.79
CA GLN A 144 28.16 -7.09 3.52
C GLN A 144 29.69 -7.06 3.49
N GLY A 145 30.40 -7.20 4.61
CA GLY A 145 31.86 -7.07 4.64
C GLY A 145 32.32 -5.66 4.26
N VAL A 146 31.61 -4.64 4.78
CA VAL A 146 31.95 -3.22 4.58
C VAL A 146 32.55 -2.71 5.88
N GLU A 147 33.70 -2.05 5.80
CA GLU A 147 34.33 -1.39 6.93
C GLU A 147 34.29 0.13 6.72
N PRO A 148 33.48 0.86 7.50
CA PRO A 148 33.41 2.31 7.41
C PRO A 148 34.72 2.97 7.85
N GLU A 149 35.02 4.12 7.24
CA GLU A 149 36.15 4.96 7.66
C GLU A 149 35.98 5.42 9.12
N GLY A 150 37.02 5.23 9.94
CA GLY A 150 36.95 5.51 11.39
C GLY A 150 36.25 4.42 12.21
N GLY A 151 35.89 3.29 11.59
CA GLY A 151 35.40 2.08 12.25
C GLY A 151 33.89 2.03 12.43
N VAL A 152 33.37 0.81 12.55
CA VAL A 152 31.94 0.51 12.63
C VAL A 152 31.23 1.25 13.77
N LYS A 153 31.84 1.34 14.95
CA LYS A 153 31.22 1.99 16.12
C LYS A 153 30.98 3.48 15.88
N LYS A 154 31.97 4.19 15.33
CA LYS A 154 31.89 5.63 15.05
C LYS A 154 30.83 5.92 14.00
N GLU A 155 30.77 5.11 12.95
CA GLU A 155 29.74 5.28 11.91
C GLU A 155 28.33 5.02 12.45
N VAL A 156 28.14 4.02 13.31
CA VAL A 156 26.84 3.80 13.96
C VAL A 156 26.45 5.01 14.82
N GLN A 157 27.38 5.58 15.58
CA GLN A 157 27.11 6.77 16.38
C GLN A 157 26.69 7.96 15.52
N ARG A 158 27.38 8.19 14.39
CA ARG A 158 27.00 9.21 13.39
C ARG A 158 25.60 8.95 12.81
N LEU A 159 25.27 7.70 12.50
CA LEU A 159 23.95 7.32 11.99
C LEU A 159 22.84 7.55 13.03
N LEU A 160 23.13 7.35 14.32
CA LEU A 160 22.20 7.65 15.40
C LEU A 160 21.95 9.17 15.49
N GLU A 161 23.00 9.99 15.45
CA GLU A 161 22.87 11.46 15.43
C GLU A 161 22.06 11.93 14.24
N LEU A 162 22.34 11.37 13.06
CA LEU A 162 21.67 11.70 11.81
C LEU A 162 20.15 11.48 11.89
N VAL A 163 19.69 10.46 12.62
CA VAL A 163 18.26 10.21 12.83
C VAL A 163 17.70 10.90 14.10
N GLY A 164 18.48 11.80 14.72
CA GLY A 164 18.09 12.58 15.89
C GLY A 164 18.14 11.79 17.22
N LEU A 165 19.05 10.84 17.36
CA LEU A 165 19.31 10.07 18.58
C LEU A 165 20.70 10.32 19.12
N SER A 166 20.87 10.27 20.45
CA SER A 166 22.19 10.40 21.08
C SER A 166 23.12 9.22 20.70
N PRO A 167 24.41 9.46 20.38
CA PRO A 167 25.44 8.42 20.21
C PRO A 167 25.57 7.44 21.37
N GLU A 168 25.25 7.89 22.58
CA GLU A 168 25.37 7.10 23.81
C GLU A 168 24.38 5.94 23.83
N HIS A 169 23.31 6.03 23.02
CA HIS A 169 22.33 4.97 22.83
C HIS A 169 22.88 3.69 22.18
N TYR A 170 24.13 3.70 21.72
CA TYR A 170 24.79 2.56 21.09
C TYR A 170 24.65 1.24 21.88
N ASN A 171 24.78 1.29 23.21
CA ASN A 171 24.73 0.08 24.06
C ASN A 171 23.32 -0.26 24.58
N ARG A 172 22.31 0.55 24.27
CA ARG A 172 20.94 0.33 24.71
C ARG A 172 20.25 -0.73 23.86
N TYR A 173 19.12 -1.25 24.36
CA TYR A 173 18.28 -2.24 23.73
C TYR A 173 16.99 -1.62 23.18
N PRO A 174 16.34 -2.24 22.16
CA PRO A 174 15.13 -1.71 21.55
C PRO A 174 13.99 -1.39 22.53
N HIS A 175 13.83 -2.20 23.59
CA HIS A 175 12.75 -2.02 24.56
C HIS A 175 12.84 -0.70 25.35
N GLU A 176 14.00 -0.05 25.37
CA GLU A 176 14.23 1.20 26.08
C GLU A 176 13.91 2.47 25.26
N PHE A 177 13.38 2.30 24.04
CA PHE A 177 13.04 3.38 23.12
C PHE A 177 11.53 3.47 22.88
N SER A 178 11.03 4.68 22.60
CA SER A 178 9.65 4.89 22.12
C SER A 178 9.46 4.31 20.71
N GLY A 179 8.20 4.13 20.27
CA GLY A 179 7.89 3.65 18.92
C GLY A 179 8.55 4.48 17.82
N GLY A 180 8.50 5.81 17.92
CA GLY A 180 9.13 6.72 16.97
C GLY A 180 10.66 6.64 16.97
N GLN A 181 11.28 6.46 18.13
CA GLN A 181 12.72 6.25 18.22
C GLN A 181 13.15 4.91 17.61
N ARG A 182 12.36 3.83 17.80
CA ARG A 182 12.59 2.54 17.13
C ARG A 182 12.47 2.66 15.61
N GLN A 183 11.51 3.43 15.12
CA GLN A 183 11.38 3.71 13.69
C GLN A 183 12.63 4.42 13.15
N ARG A 184 13.11 5.45 13.84
CA ARG A 184 14.36 6.17 13.51
C ARG A 184 15.58 5.24 13.50
N ILE A 185 15.67 4.31 14.46
CA ILE A 185 16.71 3.26 14.47
C ILE A 185 16.59 2.34 13.24
N GLY A 186 15.37 1.98 12.86
CA GLY A 186 15.09 1.23 11.62
C GLY A 186 15.56 1.96 10.36
N ILE A 187 15.33 3.28 10.29
CA ILE A 187 15.83 4.16 9.24
C ILE A 187 17.36 4.19 9.24
N ALA A 188 18.00 4.43 10.39
CA ALA A 188 19.46 4.44 10.51
C ALA A 188 20.09 3.12 10.02
N ARG A 189 19.48 1.98 10.36
CA ARG A 189 19.92 0.67 9.86
C ARG A 189 19.79 0.56 8.34
N ALA A 190 18.69 1.02 7.75
CA ALA A 190 18.50 0.99 6.30
C ALA A 190 19.51 1.89 5.58
N LEU A 191 19.91 3.00 6.19
CA LEU A 191 20.87 3.94 5.62
C LEU A 191 22.33 3.58 5.83
N ALA A 192 22.62 2.59 6.68
CA ALA A 192 23.99 2.22 7.06
C ALA A 192 24.91 1.98 5.85
N LEU A 193 24.39 1.37 4.78
CA LEU A 193 25.16 1.04 3.58
C LEU A 193 25.11 2.11 2.49
N LYS A 194 24.58 3.30 2.78
CA LYS A 194 24.40 4.42 1.83
C LYS A 194 23.66 3.97 0.56
N PRO A 195 22.42 3.46 0.70
CA PRO A 195 21.65 2.92 -0.42
C PRO A 195 21.32 4.00 -1.45
N LYS A 196 21.07 3.58 -2.69
CA LYS A 196 20.55 4.46 -3.75
C LYS A 196 19.02 4.51 -3.74
N LEU A 197 18.39 3.38 -3.42
CA LEU A 197 16.94 3.20 -3.34
C LEU A 197 16.54 2.69 -1.96
N VAL A 198 15.58 3.37 -1.34
CA VAL A 198 14.93 2.92 -0.10
C VAL A 198 13.43 2.75 -0.33
N VAL A 199 12.94 1.54 -0.11
CA VAL A 199 11.50 1.25 -0.12
C VAL A 199 10.98 1.30 1.31
N ALA A 200 10.13 2.26 1.62
CA ALA A 200 9.56 2.43 2.95
C ALA A 200 8.12 1.93 2.97
N ASP A 201 7.88 0.78 3.61
CA ASP A 201 6.55 0.16 3.71
C ASP A 201 5.85 0.67 4.96
N GLU A 202 4.94 1.63 4.80
CA GLU A 202 4.20 2.29 5.88
C GLU A 202 5.09 2.76 7.06
N PRO A 203 6.08 3.64 6.81
CA PRO A 203 7.09 3.99 7.81
C PRO A 203 6.55 4.74 9.04
N VAL A 204 5.27 5.11 9.05
CA VAL A 204 4.65 5.93 10.09
C VAL A 204 3.32 5.38 10.63
N SER A 205 2.84 4.24 10.14
CA SER A 205 1.47 3.77 10.43
C SER A 205 1.21 3.42 11.90
N ALA A 206 2.24 2.99 12.63
CA ALA A 206 2.14 2.61 14.05
C ALA A 206 2.47 3.74 15.03
N LEU A 207 2.51 5.00 14.57
CA LEU A 207 3.00 6.14 15.36
C LEU A 207 1.91 7.20 15.56
N ASP A 208 1.98 7.93 16.67
CA ASP A 208 1.13 9.10 16.93
C ASP A 208 1.36 10.20 15.90
N VAL A 209 0.33 10.97 15.56
CA VAL A 209 0.34 11.99 14.48
C VAL A 209 1.53 12.96 14.58
N SER A 210 1.88 13.43 15.79
CA SER A 210 3.02 14.32 16.00
C SER A 210 4.37 13.64 15.69
N ILE A 211 4.49 12.35 16.01
CA ILE A 211 5.69 11.55 15.72
C ILE A 211 5.75 11.18 14.23
N GLN A 212 4.61 10.92 13.58
CA GLN A 212 4.55 10.70 12.13
C GLN A 212 5.15 11.90 11.38
N ALA A 213 4.75 13.12 11.73
CA ALA A 213 5.27 14.35 11.14
C ALA A 213 6.79 14.48 11.32
N GLN A 214 7.32 14.15 12.51
CA GLN A 214 8.76 14.20 12.75
C GLN A 214 9.54 13.18 11.91
N VAL A 215 9.01 11.95 11.74
CA VAL A 215 9.66 10.91 10.93
C VAL A 215 9.61 11.28 9.44
N VAL A 216 8.48 11.84 9.00
CA VAL A 216 8.30 12.37 7.63
C VAL A 216 9.32 13.46 7.33
N ASN A 217 9.44 14.48 8.18
CA ASN A 217 10.40 15.57 7.99
C ASN A 217 11.84 15.04 7.98
N LEU A 218 12.17 14.10 8.88
CA LEU A 218 13.47 13.45 8.87
C LEU A 218 13.76 12.76 7.52
N MET A 219 12.78 12.07 6.94
CA MET A 219 12.97 11.41 5.64
C MET A 219 13.19 12.41 4.50
N ASP A 220 12.50 13.56 4.52
CA ASP A 220 12.71 14.66 3.57
C ASP A 220 14.11 15.27 3.72
N ASP A 221 14.53 15.57 4.95
CA ASP A 221 15.89 16.07 5.24
C ASP A 221 16.96 15.10 4.72
N LEU A 222 16.78 13.79 4.97
CA LEU A 222 17.69 12.75 4.50
C LEU A 222 17.70 12.60 2.98
N GLN A 223 16.56 12.79 2.31
CA GLN A 223 16.48 12.82 0.85
C GLN A 223 17.37 13.94 0.29
N GLN A 224 17.23 15.14 0.86
CA GLN A 224 17.92 16.34 0.41
C GLN A 224 19.42 16.27 0.69
N GLU A 225 19.81 15.81 1.88
CA GLU A 225 21.21 15.73 2.31
C GLU A 225 21.97 14.60 1.60
N LEU A 226 21.35 13.44 1.42
CA LEU A 226 22.03 12.24 0.92
C LEU A 226 21.70 11.88 -0.54
N GLY A 227 20.80 12.63 -1.18
CA GLY A 227 20.36 12.36 -2.55
C GLY A 227 19.63 11.02 -2.71
N LEU A 228 18.91 10.59 -1.67
CA LEU A 228 18.23 9.30 -1.65
C LEU A 228 17.04 9.26 -2.61
N THR A 229 16.77 8.08 -3.15
CA THR A 229 15.54 7.81 -3.91
C THR A 229 14.61 6.97 -3.07
N TYR A 230 13.35 7.40 -2.95
CA TYR A 230 12.36 6.72 -2.12
C TYR A 230 11.20 6.14 -2.95
N VAL A 231 10.76 4.96 -2.53
CA VAL A 231 9.38 4.48 -2.81
C VAL A 231 8.68 4.38 -1.46
N ILE A 232 7.77 5.30 -1.18
CA ILE A 232 7.04 5.34 0.09
C ILE A 232 5.66 4.73 -0.12
N ILE A 233 5.40 3.62 0.55
CA ILE A 233 4.08 3.02 0.62
C ILE A 233 3.36 3.59 1.83
N ALA A 234 2.16 4.13 1.63
CA ALA A 234 1.34 4.63 2.71
C ALA A 234 -0.14 4.36 2.46
N HIS A 235 -0.92 4.38 3.53
CA HIS A 235 -2.39 4.41 3.43
C HIS A 235 -2.95 5.81 3.73
N ASP A 236 -2.20 6.66 4.45
CA ASP A 236 -2.58 8.05 4.70
C ASP A 236 -2.07 8.97 3.58
N LEU A 237 -3.01 9.51 2.82
CA LEU A 237 -2.75 10.46 1.74
C LEU A 237 -2.21 11.79 2.26
N SER A 238 -2.46 12.16 3.52
CA SER A 238 -1.94 13.39 4.13
C SER A 238 -0.42 13.35 4.22
N VAL A 239 0.13 12.19 4.58
CA VAL A 239 1.59 11.95 4.65
C VAL A 239 2.21 12.02 3.25
N VAL A 240 1.61 11.34 2.28
CA VAL A 240 2.14 11.23 0.92
C VAL A 240 2.24 12.59 0.22
N ARG A 241 1.26 13.48 0.45
CA ARG A 241 1.23 14.82 -0.15
C ARG A 241 2.49 15.63 0.12
N HIS A 242 3.04 15.51 1.33
CA HIS A 242 4.13 16.37 1.80
C HIS A 242 5.51 15.84 1.42
N VAL A 243 5.63 14.55 1.12
CA VAL A 243 6.94 13.88 0.94
C VAL A 243 7.21 13.40 -0.47
N SER A 244 6.18 13.34 -1.31
CA SER A 244 6.29 12.69 -2.62
C SER A 244 6.30 13.70 -3.75
N ASP A 245 7.22 13.51 -4.69
CA ASP A 245 7.23 14.24 -5.97
C ASP A 245 6.06 13.74 -6.85
N ARG A 246 5.92 12.42 -6.95
CA ARG A 246 4.82 11.76 -7.68
C ARG A 246 4.09 10.77 -6.81
N VAL A 247 2.84 10.52 -7.16
CA VAL A 247 1.97 9.61 -6.42
C VAL A 247 1.31 8.61 -7.36
N ALA A 248 1.49 7.34 -7.03
CA ALA A 248 0.93 6.16 -7.64
C ALA A 248 -0.26 5.66 -6.81
N VAL A 249 -1.44 5.58 -7.41
CA VAL A 249 -2.64 5.04 -6.76
C VAL A 249 -2.84 3.60 -7.21
N MET A 250 -2.84 2.68 -6.25
CA MET A 250 -3.07 1.26 -6.46
C MET A 250 -4.47 0.83 -5.99
N TYR A 251 -5.15 0.03 -6.81
CA TYR A 251 -6.40 -0.61 -6.47
C TYR A 251 -6.39 -2.09 -6.92
N LEU A 252 -6.63 -3.00 -5.96
CA LEU A 252 -6.64 -4.45 -6.19
C LEU A 252 -5.50 -4.92 -7.12
N GLY A 253 -4.24 -4.63 -6.79
CA GLY A 253 -3.06 -5.11 -7.53
C GLY A 253 -2.79 -4.43 -8.87
N LYS A 254 -3.53 -3.38 -9.22
CA LYS A 254 -3.35 -2.58 -10.44
C LYS A 254 -3.02 -1.13 -10.09
N MET A 255 -2.26 -0.47 -10.96
CA MET A 255 -2.05 0.98 -10.93
C MET A 255 -3.22 1.65 -11.65
N VAL A 256 -3.97 2.50 -10.95
CA VAL A 256 -5.15 3.16 -11.54
C VAL A 256 -4.89 4.60 -11.93
N GLU A 257 -3.94 5.25 -11.25
CA GLU A 257 -3.53 6.61 -11.55
C GLU A 257 -2.08 6.84 -11.10
N LEU A 258 -1.32 7.61 -11.88
CA LEU A 258 0.02 8.06 -11.54
C LEU A 258 0.18 9.50 -12.02
N ALA A 259 0.47 10.42 -11.11
CA ALA A 259 0.68 11.82 -11.43
C ALA A 259 1.72 12.48 -10.52
N ASP A 260 2.13 13.70 -10.87
CA ASP A 260 2.68 14.65 -9.91
C ASP A 260 1.77 14.77 -8.68
N SER A 261 2.36 14.90 -7.49
CA SER A 261 1.63 14.99 -6.23
C SER A 261 0.57 16.09 -6.30
N THR A 262 0.93 17.32 -6.63
CA THR A 262 0.02 18.46 -6.71
C THR A 262 -1.16 18.20 -7.65
N LYS A 263 -0.87 17.71 -8.87
CA LYS A 263 -1.91 17.39 -9.87
C LYS A 263 -2.89 16.32 -9.38
N LEU A 264 -2.41 15.32 -8.64
CA LEU A 264 -3.25 14.25 -8.11
C LEU A 264 -4.23 14.76 -7.04
N TYR A 265 -3.80 15.69 -6.17
CA TYR A 265 -4.67 16.26 -5.13
C TYR A 265 -5.64 17.31 -5.68
N GLU A 266 -5.21 18.11 -6.65
CA GLU A 266 -6.04 19.19 -7.21
C GLU A 266 -7.02 18.69 -8.27
N THR A 267 -6.56 17.78 -9.13
CA THR A 267 -7.32 17.30 -10.29
C THR A 267 -7.23 15.78 -10.45
N PRO A 268 -7.68 14.98 -9.46
CA PRO A 268 -7.70 13.53 -9.58
C PRO A 268 -8.61 13.10 -10.73
N MET A 269 -8.12 12.23 -11.61
CA MET A 269 -8.82 11.79 -12.81
C MET A 269 -9.55 10.46 -12.63
N HIS A 270 -9.01 9.51 -11.87
CA HIS A 270 -9.69 8.24 -11.67
C HIS A 270 -10.77 8.37 -10.58
N PRO A 271 -12.01 7.86 -10.78
CA PRO A 271 -13.07 7.92 -9.76
C PRO A 271 -12.65 7.39 -8.38
N TYR A 272 -11.90 6.29 -8.34
CA TYR A 272 -11.31 5.80 -7.08
C TYR A 272 -10.39 6.82 -6.40
N THR A 273 -9.48 7.46 -7.15
CA THR A 273 -8.60 8.51 -6.61
C THR A 273 -9.40 9.69 -6.11
N LYS A 274 -10.42 10.14 -6.85
CA LYS A 274 -11.31 11.22 -6.43
C LYS A 274 -12.02 10.88 -5.11
N ALA A 275 -12.48 9.65 -4.94
CA ALA A 275 -13.08 9.20 -3.69
C ALA A 275 -12.07 9.16 -2.53
N LEU A 276 -10.87 8.63 -2.77
CA LEU A 276 -9.77 8.64 -1.82
C LEU A 276 -9.40 10.07 -1.36
N MET A 277 -9.26 11.01 -2.29
CA MET A 277 -8.92 12.40 -1.99
C MET A 277 -10.04 13.12 -1.23
N SER A 278 -11.30 12.79 -1.51
CA SER A 278 -12.45 13.37 -0.77
C SER A 278 -12.46 13.02 0.71
N ALA A 279 -11.76 11.94 1.12
CA ALA A 279 -11.64 11.51 2.50
C ALA A 279 -10.54 12.25 3.28
N VAL A 280 -9.63 12.96 2.61
CA VAL A 280 -8.51 13.67 3.24
C VAL A 280 -9.02 14.88 4.02
N PRO A 281 -8.73 15.00 5.33
CA PRO A 281 -9.14 16.16 6.11
C PRO A 281 -8.51 17.46 5.58
N VAL A 282 -9.30 18.52 5.46
CA VAL A 282 -8.78 19.85 5.11
C VAL A 282 -8.14 20.47 6.37
N PRO A 283 -6.85 20.87 6.35
CA PRO A 283 -6.15 21.42 7.52
C PRO A 283 -6.59 22.83 7.97
N ASP A 284 -7.76 23.31 7.54
CA ASP A 284 -8.27 24.64 7.86
C ASP A 284 -9.33 24.54 8.98
N PRO A 285 -9.06 25.08 10.20
CA PRO A 285 -10.00 25.08 11.32
C PRO A 285 -11.35 25.72 10.97
N ASN A 286 -11.36 26.72 10.07
CA ASN A 286 -12.55 27.44 9.65
C ASN A 286 -13.42 26.64 8.68
N ARG A 287 -12.88 25.57 8.08
CA ARG A 287 -13.60 24.66 7.19
C ARG A 287 -14.04 23.35 7.87
N ARG A 288 -13.83 23.20 9.18
CA ARG A 288 -14.24 22.01 9.95
C ARG A 288 -15.76 21.73 9.91
N GLY A 289 -16.58 22.73 9.58
CA GLY A 289 -18.04 22.61 9.48
C GLY A 289 -18.61 22.68 8.06
N ALA A 290 -17.79 22.95 7.04
CA ALA A 290 -18.24 22.80 5.66
C ALA A 290 -18.44 21.31 5.43
N LYS A 291 -19.66 20.89 5.04
CA LYS A 291 -19.93 19.51 4.61
C LYS A 291 -18.93 19.17 3.52
N SER A 292 -17.84 18.50 3.89
CA SER A 292 -16.92 17.93 2.92
C SER A 292 -17.77 16.98 2.10
N ASP A 293 -17.84 17.20 0.78
CA ASP A 293 -18.48 16.31 -0.19
C ASP A 293 -17.71 14.98 -0.26
N ARG A 294 -17.69 14.27 0.88
CA ARG A 294 -17.03 12.98 1.03
C ARG A 294 -17.78 11.97 0.19
N ILE A 295 -17.07 11.40 -0.77
CA ILE A 295 -17.63 10.34 -1.59
C ILE A 295 -17.52 9.05 -0.79
N LEU A 296 -18.64 8.64 -0.21
CA LEU A 296 -18.75 7.35 0.46
C LEU A 296 -18.88 6.24 -0.59
N LEU A 297 -17.80 5.48 -0.76
CA LEU A 297 -17.82 4.28 -1.60
C LEU A 297 -18.74 3.23 -0.97
N LYS A 298 -19.71 2.75 -1.76
CA LYS A 298 -20.64 1.70 -1.33
C LYS A 298 -20.05 0.31 -1.62
N GLY A 299 -20.35 -0.64 -0.73
CA GLY A 299 -19.94 -2.04 -0.87
C GLY A 299 -18.50 -2.32 -0.44
N ASP A 300 -18.24 -3.60 -0.15
CA ASP A 300 -16.94 -4.08 0.31
C ASP A 300 -15.91 -4.12 -0.82
N VAL A 301 -14.63 -4.13 -0.43
CA VAL A 301 -13.52 -4.36 -1.35
C VAL A 301 -13.61 -5.78 -1.92
N PRO A 302 -13.69 -5.96 -3.25
CA PRO A 302 -13.75 -7.28 -3.85
C PRO A 302 -12.54 -8.15 -3.50
N SER A 303 -12.75 -9.47 -3.49
CA SER A 303 -11.66 -10.41 -3.19
C SER A 303 -10.56 -10.38 -4.27
N PRO A 304 -9.28 -10.31 -3.89
CA PRO A 304 -8.16 -10.38 -4.83
C PRO A 304 -7.95 -11.80 -5.41
N ILE A 305 -8.70 -12.81 -4.94
CA ILE A 305 -8.69 -14.17 -5.47
C ILE A 305 -9.48 -14.24 -6.78
N LYS A 306 -10.62 -13.54 -6.84
CA LYS A 306 -11.50 -13.45 -8.00
C LYS A 306 -11.82 -11.98 -8.24
N PRO A 307 -10.84 -11.19 -8.75
CA PRO A 307 -11.06 -9.78 -9.00
C PRO A 307 -12.16 -9.59 -10.06
N PRO A 308 -12.90 -8.47 -10.03
CA PRO A 308 -13.89 -8.15 -11.05
C PRO A 308 -13.26 -8.11 -12.45
N SER A 309 -14.05 -8.46 -13.48
CA SER A 309 -13.63 -8.39 -14.88
C SER A 309 -13.52 -6.94 -15.36
N GLY A 310 -12.76 -6.71 -16.44
CA GLY A 310 -12.55 -5.36 -16.96
C GLY A 310 -11.87 -4.44 -15.94
N CYS A 311 -12.46 -3.28 -15.67
CA CYS A 311 -12.01 -2.35 -14.64
C CYS A 311 -12.32 -2.88 -13.23
N ARG A 312 -11.30 -3.20 -12.43
CA ARG A 312 -11.49 -3.75 -11.07
C ARG A 312 -12.37 -2.89 -10.17
N PHE A 313 -12.44 -1.59 -10.41
CA PHE A 313 -13.22 -0.64 -9.62
C PHE A 313 -14.68 -0.52 -10.07
N HIS A 314 -15.10 -1.17 -11.16
CA HIS A 314 -16.45 -0.99 -11.73
C HIS A 314 -17.59 -1.36 -10.76
N THR A 315 -17.33 -2.20 -9.74
CA THR A 315 -18.34 -2.61 -8.75
C THR A 315 -18.65 -1.52 -7.72
N ARG A 316 -17.74 -0.54 -7.56
CA ARG A 316 -17.84 0.57 -6.60
C ARG A 316 -17.82 1.94 -7.26
N CYS A 317 -17.65 1.99 -8.59
CA CYS A 317 -17.57 3.22 -9.38
C CYS A 317 -18.96 3.72 -9.78
N TRP A 318 -19.26 4.98 -9.49
CA TRP A 318 -20.52 5.62 -9.90
C TRP A 318 -20.60 5.98 -11.39
N LYS A 319 -19.48 5.90 -12.13
CA LYS A 319 -19.41 6.10 -13.59
C LYS A 319 -19.28 4.78 -14.36
N ALA A 320 -19.49 3.64 -13.71
CA ALA A 320 -19.32 2.33 -14.35
C ALA A 320 -20.33 2.14 -15.50
N THR A 321 -19.83 1.76 -16.66
CA THR A 321 -20.64 1.41 -17.85
C THR A 321 -20.32 -0.02 -18.30
N GLN A 322 -20.96 -0.49 -19.38
CA GLN A 322 -20.76 -1.86 -19.86
C GLN A 322 -19.31 -2.15 -20.30
N VAL A 323 -18.62 -1.16 -20.88
CA VAL A 323 -17.19 -1.31 -21.22
C VAL A 323 -16.33 -1.52 -19.97
N CYS A 324 -16.67 -0.89 -18.85
CA CYS A 324 -15.96 -1.07 -17.58
C CYS A 324 -16.06 -2.50 -17.02
N LYS A 325 -17.14 -3.22 -17.33
CA LYS A 325 -17.34 -4.60 -16.85
C LYS A 325 -16.59 -5.63 -17.70
N THR A 326 -16.34 -5.31 -18.96
CA THR A 326 -15.88 -6.28 -19.98
C THR A 326 -14.44 -6.05 -20.41
N THR A 327 -13.98 -4.80 -20.41
CA THR A 327 -12.67 -4.40 -20.95
C THR A 327 -11.83 -3.77 -19.85
N GLU A 328 -10.59 -4.25 -19.70
CA GLU A 328 -9.65 -3.68 -18.74
C GLU A 328 -9.07 -2.38 -19.30
N PRO A 329 -9.16 -1.24 -18.57
CA PRO A 329 -8.58 0.01 -19.03
C PRO A 329 -7.04 -0.05 -18.95
N LEU A 330 -6.37 0.45 -19.99
CA LEU A 330 -4.92 0.60 -20.00
C LEU A 330 -4.50 1.86 -19.23
N LEU A 331 -3.34 1.81 -18.57
CA LEU A 331 -2.75 2.98 -17.91
C LEU A 331 -2.14 3.92 -18.96
N LEU A 332 -2.92 4.89 -19.43
CA LEU A 332 -2.53 5.81 -20.50
C LEU A 332 -2.30 7.21 -19.97
N GLU A 333 -1.38 7.94 -20.59
CA GLU A 333 -1.22 9.37 -20.31
C GLU A 333 -2.36 10.16 -20.96
N LEU A 334 -3.24 10.70 -20.13
CA LEU A 334 -4.42 11.46 -20.59
C LEU A 334 -4.23 12.97 -20.46
N ARG A 335 -3.29 13.39 -19.62
CA ARG A 335 -2.81 14.77 -19.48
C ARG A 335 -1.30 14.74 -19.27
N PRO A 336 -0.57 15.81 -19.61
CA PRO A 336 0.89 15.86 -19.42
C PRO A 336 1.30 15.48 -18.00
N GLY A 337 2.05 14.39 -17.87
CA GLY A 337 2.54 13.85 -16.60
C GLY A 337 1.49 13.17 -15.72
N GLN A 338 0.30 12.84 -16.24
CA GLN A 338 -0.78 12.17 -15.51
C GLN A 338 -1.31 10.97 -16.31
N ARG A 339 -1.00 9.77 -15.82
CA ARG A 339 -1.43 8.50 -16.38
C ARG A 339 -2.62 7.94 -15.62
N VAL A 340 -3.63 7.45 -16.32
CA VAL A 340 -4.91 7.01 -15.74
C VAL A 340 -5.39 5.75 -16.44
N ALA A 341 -5.81 4.75 -15.67
CA ALA A 341 -6.47 3.54 -16.18
C ALA A 341 -7.98 3.65 -15.99
N CYS A 342 -8.65 4.46 -16.82
CA CYS A 342 -10.10 4.67 -16.75
C CYS A 342 -10.71 4.85 -18.14
N HIS A 343 -11.87 4.22 -18.38
CA HIS A 343 -12.67 4.49 -19.58
C HIS A 343 -13.44 5.81 -19.50
N HIS A 344 -13.74 6.29 -18.28
CA HIS A 344 -14.57 7.48 -18.02
C HIS A 344 -13.90 8.44 -17.00
N PRO A 345 -12.70 8.94 -17.28
CA PRO A 345 -11.95 9.79 -16.34
C PRO A 345 -12.67 11.10 -16.02
N GLU A 346 -12.36 11.65 -14.86
CA GLU A 346 -12.83 12.94 -14.38
C GLU A 346 -12.20 14.08 -15.20
N GLY A 347 -13.01 15.07 -15.61
CA GLY A 347 -12.60 16.18 -16.47
C GLY A 347 -12.27 15.82 -17.92
N ALA A 348 -12.62 14.63 -18.41
CA ALA A 348 -12.69 14.33 -19.85
C ALA A 348 -14.07 14.67 -20.42
N PRO A 349 -14.24 14.93 -21.73
CA PRO A 349 -15.51 15.33 -22.32
C PRO A 349 -16.61 14.23 -22.25
N ASP A 350 -16.25 12.95 -22.18
CA ASP A 350 -17.20 11.81 -22.13
C ASP A 350 -17.72 11.55 -20.70
N GLN A 351 -18.38 12.53 -20.09
CA GLN A 351 -18.77 12.48 -18.67
C GLN A 351 -20.12 11.84 -18.37
N ALA A 352 -20.94 11.57 -19.36
CA ALA A 352 -22.27 10.99 -19.11
C ALA A 352 -22.21 9.45 -19.12
N PRO A 353 -22.72 8.76 -18.08
CA PRO A 353 -23.04 7.35 -18.19
C PRO A 353 -23.94 7.15 -19.42
N GLN A 354 -23.62 6.17 -20.27
CA GLN A 354 -24.42 5.86 -21.47
C GLN A 354 -25.90 5.59 -21.12
N ASP A 355 -26.19 5.15 -19.89
CA ASP A 355 -27.55 4.97 -19.40
C ASP A 355 -28.36 6.26 -19.47
N VAL A 356 -27.76 7.44 -19.24
CA VAL A 356 -28.43 8.74 -19.37
C VAL A 356 -28.74 9.06 -20.82
N VAL A 357 -27.85 8.68 -21.75
CA VAL A 357 -28.03 8.87 -23.20
C VAL A 357 -29.07 7.90 -23.76
N LEU A 358 -29.10 6.66 -23.26
CA LEU A 358 -30.11 5.65 -23.61
C LEU A 358 -31.47 6.01 -23.03
N LEU A 359 -31.54 6.54 -21.80
CA LEU A 359 -32.77 7.03 -21.19
C LEU A 359 -33.27 8.32 -21.86
N SER A 360 -32.38 9.22 -22.27
CA SER A 360 -32.78 10.43 -23.01
C SER A 360 -33.24 10.08 -24.42
N ALA A 361 -32.53 9.20 -25.12
CA ALA A 361 -32.94 8.71 -26.44
C ALA A 361 -34.23 7.87 -26.38
N ALA A 362 -34.44 7.08 -25.32
CA ALA A 362 -35.69 6.35 -25.11
C ALA A 362 -36.85 7.29 -24.74
N ARG A 363 -36.58 8.37 -24.01
CA ARG A 363 -37.58 9.43 -23.74
C ARG A 363 -37.93 10.22 -24.99
N GLU A 364 -36.94 10.65 -25.77
CA GLU A 364 -37.14 11.29 -27.08
C GLU A 364 -37.91 10.38 -28.03
N ALA A 365 -37.55 9.08 -28.08
CA ALA A 365 -38.26 8.11 -28.88
C ALA A 365 -39.71 7.91 -28.42
N ALA A 366 -39.98 7.96 -27.11
CA ALA A 366 -41.33 7.86 -26.55
C ALA A 366 -42.18 9.12 -26.79
N GLU A 367 -41.57 10.31 -26.79
CA GLU A 367 -42.23 11.59 -27.11
C GLU A 367 -42.54 11.73 -28.62
N LEU A 368 -41.84 11.00 -29.48
CA LEU A 368 -42.05 10.97 -30.93
C LEU A 368 -43.10 9.94 -31.38
N VAL A 369 -43.69 9.15 -30.46
CA VAL A 369 -44.81 8.25 -30.78
C VAL A 369 -46.12 9.03 -30.62
N PRO A 370 -46.87 9.32 -31.69
CA PRO A 370 -48.20 9.90 -31.55
C PRO A 370 -49.14 8.91 -30.84
N ASP A 371 -50.04 9.42 -30.00
CA ASP A 371 -50.99 8.69 -29.13
C ASP A 371 -51.98 7.74 -29.86
N GLU A 372 -51.86 7.50 -31.17
CA GLU A 372 -52.80 6.68 -31.95
C GLU A 372 -52.40 5.19 -32.11
N VAL A 373 -51.57 4.64 -31.23
CA VAL A 373 -51.37 3.17 -31.17
C VAL A 373 -51.32 2.64 -29.73
N THR A 374 -52.30 3.00 -28.90
CA THR A 374 -52.57 2.32 -27.62
C THR A 374 -53.98 1.73 -27.51
N ASP A 375 -54.70 1.59 -28.63
CA ASP A 375 -55.96 0.83 -28.70
C ASP A 375 -55.89 -0.31 -29.72
N LYS A 376 -55.19 -1.39 -29.33
CA LYS A 376 -55.52 -2.75 -29.78
C LYS A 376 -54.91 -3.77 -28.83
N ALA A 377 -55.72 -4.21 -27.88
CA ALA A 377 -55.47 -5.42 -27.11
C ALA A 377 -55.22 -6.62 -28.05
N PRO A 378 -54.24 -7.49 -27.79
CA PRO A 378 -54.24 -8.81 -28.37
C PRO A 378 -55.29 -9.64 -27.63
N ALA A 379 -56.30 -10.08 -28.38
CA ALA A 379 -57.21 -11.13 -27.97
C ALA A 379 -56.45 -12.41 -27.60
N GLU A 380 -56.96 -13.11 -26.59
CA GLU A 380 -56.58 -14.46 -26.19
C GLU A 380 -56.53 -15.44 -27.38
N PRO A 381 -55.65 -16.45 -27.36
CA PRO A 381 -55.95 -17.73 -27.97
C PRO A 381 -56.46 -18.71 -26.91
N VAL A 382 -57.66 -19.20 -27.18
CA VAL A 382 -58.41 -20.25 -26.47
C VAL A 382 -57.63 -21.58 -26.41
N ALA A 383 -57.77 -22.25 -25.28
CA ALA A 383 -57.18 -23.54 -24.92
C ALA A 383 -57.75 -24.76 -25.69
N THR A 384 -56.90 -25.77 -25.86
CA THR A 384 -57.26 -27.20 -25.91
C THR A 384 -56.21 -27.91 -25.03
N GLY A 385 -56.51 -28.33 -23.79
CA GLY A 385 -57.14 -29.61 -23.39
C GLY A 385 -56.19 -30.78 -23.66
N SER A 386 -55.71 -31.63 -22.75
CA SER A 386 -55.98 -31.93 -21.33
C SER A 386 -54.83 -32.84 -20.85
N ASP A 387 -54.40 -32.79 -19.57
CA ASP A 387 -54.28 -34.00 -18.74
C ASP A 387 -53.81 -33.71 -17.28
N LYS A 388 -54.77 -33.91 -16.38
CA LYS A 388 -54.72 -34.48 -15.02
C LYS A 388 -53.44 -34.39 -14.15
N ALA A 389 -53.59 -33.67 -13.03
CA ALA A 389 -52.92 -33.95 -11.75
C ALA A 389 -53.49 -35.22 -11.07
N PRO A 390 -52.81 -35.78 -10.04
CA PRO A 390 -53.13 -35.38 -8.66
C PRO A 390 -51.88 -35.30 -7.73
N ALA A 391 -51.76 -34.27 -6.89
CA ALA A 391 -52.10 -34.23 -5.45
C ALA A 391 -50.93 -34.60 -4.49
N GLU A 392 -50.65 -33.69 -3.55
CA GLU A 392 -49.83 -33.90 -2.34
C GLU A 392 -50.51 -34.84 -1.33
N PRO A 393 -49.80 -35.24 -0.26
CA PRO A 393 -50.25 -34.78 1.06
C PRO A 393 -49.12 -34.34 2.03
N ALA A 394 -49.38 -33.19 2.67
CA ALA A 394 -49.53 -32.91 4.10
C ALA A 394 -48.45 -33.25 5.18
N ALA A 395 -48.23 -32.22 6.02
CA ALA A 395 -48.01 -32.22 7.49
C ALA A 395 -46.66 -32.76 8.02
N ALA A 396 -46.08 -32.32 9.14
CA ALA A 396 -46.21 -31.21 10.09
C ALA A 396 -45.02 -31.39 11.07
N GLU A 397 -44.51 -30.32 11.67
CA GLU A 397 -44.29 -30.18 13.14
C GLU A 397 -43.32 -29.05 13.49
N GLU A 398 -43.81 -28.22 14.40
CA GLU A 398 -43.12 -27.18 15.15
C GLU A 398 -42.13 -27.79 16.16
N ALA A 399 -41.09 -27.04 16.55
CA ALA A 399 -40.84 -26.74 17.96
C ALA A 399 -39.74 -25.67 18.13
N ALA A 400 -40.07 -24.70 18.96
CA ALA A 400 -39.26 -23.58 19.41
C ALA A 400 -38.05 -23.99 20.27
N VAL A 401 -37.04 -23.12 20.34
CA VAL A 401 -36.14 -23.04 21.50
C VAL A 401 -35.96 -21.58 21.90
N THR A 402 -36.43 -21.29 23.11
CA THR A 402 -36.39 -20.04 23.86
C THR A 402 -35.06 -19.82 24.58
N GLU A 403 -34.80 -18.55 24.88
CA GLU A 403 -33.69 -17.99 25.66
C GLU A 403 -33.75 -18.28 27.19
N GLU A 404 -32.54 -18.26 27.78
CA GLU A 404 -32.15 -17.79 29.14
C GLU A 404 -32.48 -18.63 30.41
N PRO A 405 -31.86 -18.36 31.60
CA PRO A 405 -30.45 -18.07 31.93
C PRO A 405 -29.94 -18.78 33.24
N ALA A 406 -28.73 -18.40 33.71
CA ALA A 406 -28.30 -18.21 35.11
C ALA A 406 -27.31 -19.19 35.82
N ALA A 407 -26.17 -18.58 36.22
CA ALA A 407 -25.60 -18.46 37.58
C ALA A 407 -24.79 -19.59 38.30
N GLU A 408 -23.56 -19.17 38.65
CA GLU A 408 -22.83 -19.25 39.93
C GLU A 408 -22.11 -20.51 40.48
N LYS A 409 -20.81 -20.25 40.80
CA LYS A 409 -19.97 -20.68 41.94
C LYS A 409 -19.39 -22.10 42.00
N ALA A 410 -18.05 -22.21 42.02
CA ALA A 410 -17.22 -22.29 43.24
C ALA A 410 -15.83 -22.93 42.97
N GLY A 411 -14.76 -22.23 43.38
CA GLY A 411 -13.82 -22.70 44.42
C GLY A 411 -12.72 -23.75 44.14
N SER A 412 -11.50 -23.39 44.58
CA SER A 412 -10.35 -24.23 44.99
C SER A 412 -9.54 -24.91 43.87
N ALA A 413 -8.29 -25.30 44.05
CA ALA A 413 -7.09 -24.92 44.82
C ALA A 413 -6.01 -25.91 44.33
N SER A 414 -4.73 -25.51 44.39
CA SER A 414 -3.52 -26.36 44.49
C SER A 414 -3.49 -27.76 43.85
N ASP A 415 -2.48 -28.04 43.01
CA ASP A 415 -1.39 -28.89 43.51
C ASP A 415 -0.13 -28.87 42.65
N SER A 416 0.98 -29.05 43.35
CA SER A 416 2.36 -29.20 42.92
C SER A 416 2.77 -30.67 43.03
N ALA A 417 3.45 -31.23 42.04
CA ALA A 417 4.38 -32.36 42.17
C ALA A 417 5.10 -32.53 40.81
N ALA A 418 6.41 -32.27 40.71
CA ALA A 418 7.53 -33.10 41.16
C ALA A 418 7.78 -34.30 40.23
N ALA A 419 8.90 -34.22 39.51
CA ALA A 419 9.68 -35.37 39.06
C ALA A 419 11.17 -34.98 39.10
N GLU A 420 11.80 -35.30 40.23
CA GLU A 420 13.21 -35.73 40.31
C GLU A 420 13.40 -36.97 39.41
N ALA A 421 14.55 -37.42 38.93
CA ALA A 421 15.95 -37.29 39.35
C ALA A 421 16.83 -37.66 38.13
N ASP A 422 18.07 -37.15 38.04
CA ASP A 422 19.27 -37.95 38.38
C ASP A 422 20.56 -37.13 38.17
N ARG A 423 21.36 -37.05 39.24
CA ARG A 423 22.84 -37.24 39.36
C ARG A 423 23.80 -36.50 38.43
N GLN A 424 24.97 -36.02 38.85
CA GLN A 424 25.68 -35.92 40.13
C GLN A 424 26.96 -35.12 39.83
N GLU A 425 27.36 -34.31 40.80
CA GLU A 425 28.72 -33.96 41.23
C GLU A 425 29.90 -33.95 40.22
N SER A 426 30.57 -32.81 40.08
CA SER A 426 31.84 -32.59 40.82
C SER A 426 32.36 -31.16 40.65
N THR A 427 32.62 -30.53 41.78
CA THR A 427 33.35 -29.28 41.99
C THR A 427 34.86 -29.46 41.70
N ASP A 428 35.54 -28.32 41.55
CA ASP A 428 36.98 -28.05 41.70
C ASP A 428 37.95 -28.39 40.54
N GLN A 429 38.20 -27.39 39.69
CA GLN A 429 39.48 -26.65 39.62
C GLN A 429 39.38 -25.39 38.77
#